data_AF-A0A344LD72-F1
#
_entry.id   AF-A0A344LD72-F1
#
_cell.length_a   1.000
_cell.length_b   1.000
_cell.length_c   1.000
_cell.angle_alpha   90.00
_cell.angle_beta   90.00
_cell.angle_gamma   90.00
#
_symmetry.space_group_name_H-M   'P 1'
#
loop_
_entity.id
_entity.type
_entity.pdbx_description
1 polymer ?
#
loop_
_entity_poly.entity_id
_entity_poly.type
_entity_poly.pdbx_seq_one_letter_code
_entity_poly.pdbx_strand_id
1 'polypeptide(L)'
;MRQVRIRTGHSYRALERRAEQAGLVLPSSTISAALARDKLPRAELVDAFLKAAGADEETVERWLAVRADLASGVEVTPEDPRPPRRRLGYALVALAALAVIAVVVAVMTVGGEPESPPMAQPAPAELRQAPDKQRIRVVHTGMCLGEGKELFTGSGRDVIGQHPCETATPELSLVWFPNNTAQIQLHHPDKGLGCLAVDGVSSEMLLAGRMCEDGREDQLFQFEPVDGGHRMRSVAAGRWCIGVYRASAEPGVQLIQGPCDGGRHQVFDIDGA
;
A
#
# COMPACT_ATOMS: atom_id res chain seq x y z
N MET A 1 3.90 10.36 -12.55
CA MET A 1 2.43 10.26 -12.69
C MET A 1 1.71 9.82 -11.42
N ARG A 2 2.17 8.78 -10.67
CA ARG A 2 1.53 8.36 -9.41
C ARG A 2 1.32 9.51 -8.41
N GLN A 3 2.36 10.33 -8.22
CA GLN A 3 2.30 11.52 -7.36
C GLN A 3 1.32 12.60 -7.86
N VAL A 4 1.08 12.69 -9.17
CA VAL A 4 0.05 13.62 -9.71
C VAL A 4 -1.34 13.11 -9.31
N ARG A 5 -1.62 11.82 -9.47
CA ARG A 5 -2.91 11.23 -9.08
C ARG A 5 -3.19 11.39 -7.58
N ILE A 6 -2.17 11.18 -6.74
CA ILE A 6 -2.30 11.31 -5.29
C ILE A 6 -2.63 12.77 -4.93
N ARG A 7 -1.88 13.74 -5.48
CA ARG A 7 -2.10 15.17 -5.21
C ARG A 7 -3.44 15.70 -5.71
N THR A 8 -3.96 15.20 -6.83
CA THR A 8 -5.27 15.61 -7.34
C THR A 8 -6.44 14.90 -6.68
N GLY A 9 -6.18 13.86 -5.86
CA GLY A 9 -7.22 13.13 -5.13
C GLY A 9 -8.22 12.38 -6.01
N HIS A 10 -7.99 12.29 -7.32
CA HIS A 10 -8.92 11.63 -8.23
C HIS A 10 -8.78 10.10 -8.19
N SER A 11 -9.92 9.42 -8.01
CA SER A 11 -10.03 7.98 -8.22
C SER A 11 -9.83 7.64 -9.71
N TYR A 12 -9.48 6.39 -10.03
CA TYR A 12 -9.31 5.97 -11.43
C TYR A 12 -10.60 6.17 -12.25
N ARG A 13 -11.76 5.89 -11.66
CA ARG A 13 -13.08 6.16 -12.27
C ARG A 13 -13.38 7.65 -12.42
N ALA A 14 -12.86 8.50 -11.53
CA ALA A 14 -13.02 9.95 -11.67
C ALA A 14 -12.16 10.48 -12.84
N LEU A 15 -10.94 9.97 -13.00
CA LEU A 15 -10.08 10.30 -14.14
C LEU A 15 -10.66 9.82 -15.47
N GLU A 16 -11.23 8.62 -15.51
CA GLU A 16 -11.94 8.09 -16.68
C GLU A 16 -13.09 9.01 -17.11
N ARG A 17 -14.00 9.35 -16.19
CA ARG A 17 -15.12 10.27 -16.49
C ARG A 17 -14.65 11.65 -16.96
N ARG A 18 -13.58 12.18 -16.39
CA ARG A 18 -13.03 13.50 -16.77
C ARG A 18 -12.34 13.46 -18.13
N ALA A 19 -11.66 12.36 -18.45
CA ALA A 19 -11.11 12.14 -19.78
C ALA A 19 -12.24 12.06 -20.83
N GLU A 20 -13.30 11.30 -20.55
CA GLU A 20 -14.48 11.19 -21.43
C GLU A 20 -15.13 12.57 -21.69
N GLN A 21 -15.27 13.39 -20.64
CA GLN A 21 -15.78 14.77 -20.77
C GLN A 21 -14.90 15.66 -21.65
N ALA A 22 -13.59 15.39 -21.70
CA ALA A 22 -12.64 16.06 -22.57
C ALA A 22 -12.51 15.41 -23.97
N GLY A 23 -13.33 14.39 -24.28
CA GLY A 23 -13.27 13.65 -25.54
C GLY A 23 -12.07 12.69 -25.66
N LEU A 24 -11.44 12.36 -24.53
CA LEU A 24 -10.23 11.52 -24.45
C LEU A 24 -10.57 10.14 -23.92
N VAL A 25 -9.84 9.13 -24.39
CA VAL A 25 -10.03 7.74 -23.96
C VAL A 25 -9.00 7.37 -22.90
N LEU A 26 -9.44 7.23 -21.65
CA LEU A 26 -8.59 6.83 -20.53
C LEU A 26 -9.31 5.83 -19.61
N PRO A 27 -9.43 4.55 -20.02
CA PRO A 27 -10.16 3.57 -19.23
C PRO A 27 -9.53 3.37 -17.85
N SER A 28 -10.35 3.21 -16.81
CA SER A 28 -9.87 3.06 -15.42
C SER A 28 -8.88 1.88 -15.28
N SER A 29 -9.12 0.78 -16.02
CA SER A 29 -8.23 -0.39 -16.04
C SER A 29 -6.87 -0.07 -16.68
N THR A 30 -6.85 0.74 -17.73
CA THR A 30 -5.64 1.12 -18.47
C THR A 30 -4.75 2.04 -17.64
N ILE A 31 -5.34 3.05 -17.00
CA ILE A 31 -4.57 3.94 -16.13
C ILE A 31 -4.09 3.25 -14.85
N SER A 32 -4.90 2.36 -14.26
CA SER A 32 -4.49 1.55 -13.11
C SER A 32 -3.29 0.67 -13.47
N ALA A 33 -3.36 -0.05 -14.59
CA ALA A 33 -2.26 -0.90 -15.06
C ALA A 33 -1.01 -0.10 -15.43
N ALA A 34 -1.15 1.06 -16.09
CA ALA A 34 -0.04 1.92 -16.45
C ALA A 34 0.66 2.49 -15.21
N LEU A 35 -0.11 2.88 -14.18
CA LEU A 35 0.45 3.40 -12.94
C LEU A 35 1.02 2.30 -12.05
N ALA A 36 0.57 1.04 -12.13
CA ALA A 36 1.13 -0.06 -11.34
C ALA A 36 2.52 -0.53 -11.81
N ARG A 37 2.86 -0.33 -13.08
CA ARG A 37 4.12 -0.80 -13.69
C ARG A 37 5.23 0.23 -13.61
N ASP A 38 6.46 -0.25 -13.74
CA ASP A 38 7.68 0.58 -13.84
C ASP A 38 8.19 0.59 -15.30
N LYS A 39 7.32 1.02 -16.21
CA LYS A 39 7.62 1.19 -17.64
C LYS A 39 7.10 2.54 -18.09
N LEU A 40 7.84 3.19 -18.99
CA LEU A 40 7.45 4.49 -19.53
C LEU A 40 6.10 4.38 -20.29
N PRO A 41 5.04 5.08 -19.85
CA PRO A 41 3.74 5.02 -20.53
C PRO A 41 3.76 5.66 -21.93
N ARG A 42 2.77 5.35 -22.76
CA ARG A 42 2.62 5.98 -24.10
C ARG A 42 2.28 7.48 -23.97
N ALA A 43 2.68 8.28 -24.96
CA ALA A 43 2.50 9.73 -24.94
C ALA A 43 1.02 10.12 -24.75
N GLU A 44 0.15 9.51 -25.55
CA GLU A 44 -1.31 9.70 -25.51
C GLU A 44 -1.91 9.41 -24.12
N LEU A 45 -1.39 8.40 -23.41
CA LEU A 45 -1.86 8.07 -22.06
C LEU A 45 -1.42 9.14 -21.06
N VAL A 46 -0.19 9.67 -21.19
CA VAL A 46 0.31 10.76 -20.35
C VAL A 46 -0.49 12.04 -20.57
N ASP A 47 -0.74 12.40 -21.83
CA ASP A 47 -1.58 13.53 -22.23
C ASP A 47 -3.00 13.42 -21.64
N ALA A 48 -3.69 12.32 -21.92
CA ALA A 48 -5.05 12.09 -21.44
C ALA A 48 -5.14 12.08 -19.91
N PHE A 49 -4.14 11.50 -19.22
CA PHE A 49 -4.07 11.52 -17.77
C PHE A 49 -3.90 12.92 -17.20
N LEU A 50 -2.98 13.72 -17.74
CA LEU A 50 -2.69 15.06 -17.22
C LEU A 50 -3.87 16.01 -17.46
N LYS A 51 -4.49 15.96 -18.64
CA LYS A 51 -5.71 16.71 -18.95
C LYS A 51 -6.87 16.30 -18.03
N ALA A 52 -7.10 14.99 -17.84
CA ALA A 52 -8.11 14.51 -16.89
C ALA A 52 -7.81 14.91 -15.43
N ALA A 53 -6.53 15.02 -15.07
CA ALA A 53 -6.07 15.48 -13.77
C ALA A 53 -6.14 17.01 -13.59
N GLY A 54 -6.51 17.76 -14.64
CA GLY A 54 -6.66 19.23 -14.60
C GLY A 54 -5.35 20.00 -14.77
N ALA A 55 -4.33 19.41 -15.39
CA ALA A 55 -3.13 20.15 -15.79
C ALA A 55 -3.44 21.10 -16.96
N ASP A 56 -2.76 22.25 -17.00
CA ASP A 56 -2.77 23.16 -18.14
C ASP A 56 -1.93 22.62 -19.31
N GLU A 57 -2.11 23.20 -20.50
CA GLU A 57 -1.45 22.73 -21.73
C GLU A 57 0.09 22.85 -21.63
N GLU A 58 0.60 23.90 -20.99
CA GLU A 58 2.04 24.10 -20.78
C GLU A 58 2.66 22.98 -19.92
N THR A 59 1.97 22.58 -18.86
CA THR A 59 2.40 21.46 -18.02
C THR A 59 2.34 20.15 -18.79
N VAL A 60 1.32 19.94 -19.61
CA VAL A 60 1.18 18.74 -20.45
C VAL A 60 2.35 18.66 -21.45
N GLU A 61 2.65 19.75 -22.17
CA GLU A 61 3.76 19.82 -23.11
C GLU A 61 5.10 19.52 -22.45
N ARG A 62 5.37 20.13 -21.28
CA ARG A 62 6.60 19.90 -20.52
C ARG A 62 6.77 18.43 -20.13
N TRP A 63 5.68 17.77 -19.74
CA TRP A 63 5.69 16.35 -19.41
C TRP A 63 5.91 15.45 -20.62
N LEU A 64 5.31 15.78 -21.77
CA LEU A 64 5.51 15.05 -23.01
C LEU A 64 6.94 15.19 -23.54
N ALA A 65 7.57 16.36 -23.37
CA ALA A 65 8.98 16.58 -23.68
C ALA A 65 9.90 15.71 -22.81
N VAL A 66 9.76 15.76 -21.49
CA VAL A 66 10.56 14.90 -20.57
C VAL A 66 10.35 13.42 -20.89
N ARG A 67 9.13 13.00 -21.19
CA ARG A 67 8.83 11.63 -21.62
C ARG A 67 9.54 11.29 -22.94
N ALA A 68 9.57 12.20 -23.91
CA ALA A 68 10.26 11.99 -25.19
C ALA A 68 11.77 11.83 -24.99
N ASP A 69 12.37 12.60 -24.08
CA ASP A 69 13.79 12.47 -23.73
C ASP A 69 14.09 11.10 -23.09
N LEU A 70 13.25 10.68 -22.13
CA LEU A 70 13.33 9.35 -21.50
C LEU A 70 13.12 8.21 -22.50
N ALA A 71 12.26 8.41 -23.50
CA ALA A 71 12.04 7.43 -24.56
C ALA A 71 13.22 7.36 -25.54
N SER A 72 13.91 8.48 -25.75
CA SER A 72 15.07 8.59 -26.65
C SER A 72 16.37 8.09 -26.02
N GLY A 73 16.36 7.81 -24.71
CA GLY A 73 17.54 7.32 -23.98
C GLY A 73 18.70 8.31 -23.96
N VAL A 74 18.44 9.60 -24.18
CA VAL A 74 19.47 10.64 -24.17
C VAL A 74 19.80 10.95 -22.72
N GLU A 75 20.80 10.26 -22.18
CA GLU A 75 21.55 10.74 -21.05
C GLU A 75 22.26 12.03 -21.47
N VAL A 76 21.88 13.18 -20.90
CA VAL A 76 22.76 14.35 -20.89
C VAL A 76 23.86 14.06 -19.89
N THR A 77 24.99 13.54 -20.37
CA THR A 77 26.20 13.30 -19.58
C THR A 77 27.37 14.07 -20.23
N PRO A 78 28.16 14.85 -19.47
CA PRO A 78 29.41 15.42 -19.96
C PRO A 78 30.44 14.32 -20.26
N GLU A 79 31.21 14.55 -21.30
CA GLU A 79 32.08 13.62 -22.03
C GLU A 79 33.28 13.05 -21.24
N ASP A 80 33.48 11.73 -21.28
CA ASP A 80 34.80 11.07 -21.26
C ASP A 80 34.70 9.71 -22.02
N PRO A 81 35.57 9.38 -23.00
CA PRO A 81 35.33 8.31 -23.95
C PRO A 81 36.08 7.03 -23.58
N ARG A 82 35.38 5.88 -23.50
CA ARG A 82 36.00 4.54 -23.62
C ARG A 82 35.11 3.54 -24.40
N PRO A 83 35.72 2.61 -25.17
CA PRO A 83 35.15 2.06 -26.41
C PRO A 83 34.24 0.82 -26.25
N PRO A 84 33.48 0.43 -27.31
CA PRO A 84 32.29 -0.41 -27.18
C PRO A 84 32.57 -1.92 -27.12
N ARG A 85 31.86 -2.63 -26.24
CA ARG A 85 31.80 -4.10 -26.24
C ARG A 85 30.65 -4.60 -27.12
N ARG A 86 31.04 -5.45 -28.08
CA ARG A 86 30.25 -6.01 -29.19
C ARG A 86 29.00 -6.76 -28.74
N ARG A 87 27.90 -6.47 -29.44
CA ARG A 87 26.69 -7.31 -29.52
C ARG A 87 26.94 -8.46 -30.49
N LEU A 88 26.71 -9.71 -30.09
CA LEU A 88 26.49 -10.83 -31.00
C LEU A 88 25.77 -11.97 -30.27
N GLY A 89 24.61 -12.40 -30.76
CA GLY A 89 23.96 -13.62 -30.27
C GLY A 89 22.44 -13.73 -30.36
N TYR A 90 21.77 -13.10 -31.34
CA TYR A 90 20.39 -13.46 -31.71
C TYR A 90 20.37 -14.00 -33.14
N ALA A 91 20.51 -15.31 -33.27
CA ALA A 91 20.02 -16.09 -34.41
C ALA A 91 20.13 -17.58 -34.06
N LEU A 92 19.11 -18.36 -34.46
CA LEU A 92 18.92 -19.80 -34.24
C LEU A 92 18.40 -20.08 -32.81
N VAL A 93 17.15 -20.47 -32.57
CA VAL A 93 16.44 -21.63 -33.12
C VAL A 93 14.93 -21.38 -33.10
N ALA A 94 14.32 -21.22 -34.27
CA ALA A 94 12.91 -21.52 -34.49
C ALA A 94 12.87 -22.89 -35.16
N LEU A 95 12.41 -23.92 -34.43
CA LEU A 95 11.88 -25.21 -34.92
C LEU A 95 11.80 -26.20 -33.74
N ALA A 96 10.65 -26.29 -33.08
CA ALA A 96 10.13 -27.49 -32.40
C ALA A 96 8.80 -27.17 -31.67
N ALA A 97 7.83 -26.59 -32.39
CA ALA A 97 6.44 -26.85 -32.07
C ALA A 97 6.10 -28.23 -32.69
N LEU A 98 5.39 -29.08 -31.94
CA LEU A 98 4.95 -30.46 -32.26
C LEU A 98 5.86 -31.61 -31.79
N ALA A 99 6.01 -31.83 -30.48
CA ALA A 99 6.45 -33.15 -29.95
C ALA A 99 6.23 -33.42 -28.44
N VAL A 100 5.27 -32.78 -27.75
CA VAL A 100 4.90 -33.21 -26.36
C VAL A 100 3.38 -33.25 -26.18
N ILE A 101 2.68 -33.73 -27.20
CA ILE A 101 1.31 -34.25 -27.13
C ILE A 101 1.41 -35.74 -27.48
N ALA A 102 2.04 -36.55 -26.62
CA ALA A 102 2.14 -38.01 -26.83
C ALA A 102 2.59 -38.86 -25.63
N VAL A 103 2.74 -38.32 -24.41
CA VAL A 103 3.13 -39.12 -23.23
C VAL A 103 2.40 -38.60 -22.00
N VAL A 104 1.14 -39.03 -21.80
CA VAL A 104 0.58 -39.67 -20.57
C VAL A 104 -0.87 -40.08 -20.91
N VAL A 105 -1.03 -40.99 -21.87
CA VAL A 105 -2.24 -41.81 -22.04
C VAL A 105 -1.78 -43.26 -22.12
N ALA A 106 -1.38 -43.82 -20.97
CA ALA A 106 -1.17 -45.26 -20.79
C ALA A 106 -0.79 -45.61 -19.34
N VAL A 107 -1.62 -45.29 -18.34
CA VAL A 107 -1.78 -46.14 -17.14
C VAL A 107 -3.22 -45.96 -16.62
N MET A 108 -4.18 -46.55 -17.34
CA MET A 108 -5.46 -46.94 -16.75
C MET A 108 -5.24 -48.34 -16.17
N THR A 109 -5.12 -48.46 -14.85
CA THR A 109 -5.60 -49.57 -14.00
C THR A 109 -4.98 -49.47 -12.61
N VAL A 110 -5.85 -49.51 -11.60
CA VAL A 110 -5.59 -49.57 -10.14
C VAL A 110 -5.28 -48.22 -9.46
N GLY A 111 -6.32 -47.65 -8.86
CA GLY A 111 -6.22 -46.58 -7.86
C GLY A 111 -7.61 -46.31 -7.30
N GLY A 112 -7.92 -46.95 -6.17
CA GLY A 112 -9.22 -46.81 -5.50
C GLY A 112 -9.51 -45.36 -5.11
N GLU A 113 -10.79 -45.00 -5.11
CA GLU A 113 -11.29 -43.75 -4.54
C GLU A 113 -10.81 -43.60 -3.10
N PRO A 114 -10.03 -42.56 -2.76
CA PRO A 114 -9.84 -42.20 -1.35
C PRO A 114 -11.18 -41.65 -0.85
N GLU A 115 -11.80 -42.43 0.03
CA GLU A 115 -12.95 -42.05 0.84
C GLU A 115 -12.71 -40.66 1.44
N SER A 116 -13.57 -39.70 1.08
CA SER A 116 -13.51 -38.35 1.62
C SER A 116 -13.71 -38.46 3.14
N PRO A 117 -12.75 -38.01 3.98
CA PRO A 117 -12.98 -37.97 5.41
C PRO A 117 -14.20 -37.08 5.68
N PRO A 118 -15.09 -37.45 6.62
CA PRO A 118 -16.26 -36.65 6.92
C PRO A 118 -15.81 -35.22 7.27
N MET A 119 -16.46 -34.23 6.65
CA MET A 119 -16.34 -32.83 7.02
C MET A 119 -16.48 -32.73 8.54
N ALA A 120 -15.36 -32.51 9.23
CA ALA A 120 -15.38 -32.04 10.58
C ALA A 120 -16.12 -30.69 10.55
N GLN A 121 -17.31 -30.68 11.13
CA GLN A 121 -18.01 -29.43 11.43
C GLN A 121 -17.02 -28.55 12.19
N PRO A 122 -16.79 -27.29 11.78
CA PRO A 122 -16.03 -26.39 12.62
C PRO A 122 -16.72 -26.38 13.98
N ALA A 123 -15.95 -26.69 15.03
CA ALA A 123 -16.42 -26.56 16.40
C ALA A 123 -17.11 -25.20 16.57
N PRO A 124 -18.15 -25.09 17.41
CA PRO A 124 -18.77 -23.81 17.67
C PRO A 124 -17.66 -22.83 18.01
N ALA A 125 -17.60 -21.72 17.28
CA ALA A 125 -16.73 -20.62 17.65
C ALA A 125 -17.07 -20.31 19.11
N GLU A 126 -16.19 -20.73 20.02
CA GLU A 126 -16.19 -20.17 21.37
C GLU A 126 -16.27 -18.68 21.16
N LEU A 127 -17.22 -18.02 21.83
CA LEU A 127 -17.39 -16.58 21.74
C LEU A 127 -16.01 -15.97 21.92
N ARG A 128 -15.37 -15.56 20.81
CA ARG A 128 -14.14 -14.80 20.84
C ARG A 128 -14.55 -13.54 21.56
N GLN A 129 -14.19 -13.43 22.84
CA GLN A 129 -14.37 -12.22 23.61
C GLN A 129 -13.84 -11.10 22.72
N ALA A 130 -14.68 -10.08 22.46
CA ALA A 130 -14.20 -8.92 21.75
C ALA A 130 -12.95 -8.46 22.49
N PRO A 131 -11.79 -8.35 21.80
CA PRO A 131 -10.55 -8.03 22.48
C PRO A 131 -10.77 -6.75 23.29
N ASP A 132 -10.23 -6.75 24.51
CA ASP A 132 -10.39 -5.62 25.42
C ASP A 132 -9.98 -4.33 24.70
N LYS A 133 -10.75 -3.28 24.95
CA LYS A 133 -10.45 -1.97 24.40
C LYS A 133 -9.15 -1.49 25.03
N GLN A 134 -8.17 -1.22 24.17
CA GLN A 134 -6.80 -0.90 24.55
C GLN A 134 -6.41 0.46 23.99
N ARG A 135 -5.48 1.12 24.68
CA ARG A 135 -4.84 2.34 24.18
C ARG A 135 -3.46 1.99 23.69
N ILE A 136 -3.10 2.56 22.54
CA ILE A 136 -1.74 2.54 22.02
C ILE A 136 -1.20 3.96 22.20
N ARG A 137 -0.07 4.11 22.89
CA ARG A 137 0.55 5.40 23.20
C ARG A 137 1.85 5.57 22.46
N VAL A 138 2.10 6.76 21.93
CA VAL A 138 3.40 7.12 21.39
C VAL A 138 4.35 7.38 22.57
N VAL A 139 5.43 6.61 22.67
CA VAL A 139 6.37 6.69 23.79
C VAL A 139 7.12 8.04 23.85
N HIS A 140 7.22 8.75 22.73
CA HIS A 140 7.79 10.09 22.67
C HIS A 140 6.97 11.15 23.42
N THR A 141 5.64 11.09 23.31
CA THR A 141 4.74 12.16 23.76
C THR A 141 3.76 11.73 24.87
N GLY A 142 3.59 10.42 25.08
CA GLY A 142 2.57 9.85 25.96
C GLY A 142 1.14 9.94 25.40
N MET A 143 0.96 10.51 24.21
CA MET A 143 -0.33 10.67 23.55
C MET A 143 -0.83 9.35 22.95
N CYS A 144 -2.14 9.19 22.88
CA CYS A 144 -2.79 8.00 22.37
C CYS A 144 -3.01 8.08 20.86
N LEU A 145 -3.04 6.93 20.20
CA LEU A 145 -3.45 6.84 18.80
C LEU A 145 -4.95 7.08 18.67
N GLY A 146 -5.35 7.80 17.63
CA GLY A 146 -6.74 8.06 17.27
C GLY A 146 -6.85 8.61 15.86
N GLU A 147 -8.07 8.67 15.32
CA GLU A 147 -8.39 9.34 14.08
C GLU A 147 -8.47 10.87 14.27
N GLY A 148 -7.91 11.59 13.29
CA GLY A 148 -7.97 13.03 13.18
C GLY A 148 -7.86 13.49 11.73
N LYS A 149 -8.12 14.78 11.48
CA LYS A 149 -7.99 15.34 10.14
C LYS A 149 -6.54 15.39 9.70
N GLU A 150 -6.28 14.96 8.46
CA GLU A 150 -4.97 15.07 7.84
C GLU A 150 -4.53 16.55 7.78
N LEU A 151 -3.43 16.88 8.47
CA LEU A 151 -3.04 18.28 8.70
C LEU A 151 -2.23 18.90 7.54
N PHE A 152 -1.54 18.08 6.74
CA PHE A 152 -0.47 18.59 5.85
C PHE A 152 -0.88 18.79 4.40
N THR A 153 -1.93 18.11 3.93
CA THR A 153 -2.37 18.19 2.53
C THR A 153 -3.72 18.87 2.36
N GLY A 154 -4.42 19.18 3.46
CA GLY A 154 -5.75 19.78 3.44
C GLY A 154 -6.83 18.87 2.83
N SER A 155 -6.58 17.57 2.71
CA SER A 155 -7.51 16.61 2.11
C SER A 155 -8.84 16.48 2.88
N GLY A 156 -8.84 16.83 4.17
CA GLY A 156 -9.99 16.68 5.07
C GLY A 156 -10.33 15.22 5.44
N ARG A 157 -9.49 14.27 5.01
CA ARG A 157 -9.59 12.84 5.36
C ARG A 157 -9.26 12.62 6.82
N ASP A 158 -9.93 11.63 7.42
CA ASP A 158 -9.56 11.09 8.72
C ASP A 158 -8.38 10.11 8.54
N VAL A 159 -7.29 10.35 9.27
CA VAL A 159 -6.07 9.54 9.32
C VAL A 159 -5.72 9.27 10.79
N ILE A 160 -4.90 8.26 11.06
CA ILE A 160 -4.42 8.03 12.42
C ILE A 160 -3.33 9.04 12.75
N GLY A 161 -3.51 9.71 13.88
CA GLY A 161 -2.55 10.61 14.50
C GLY A 161 -2.41 10.35 16.00
N GLN A 162 -1.63 11.20 16.64
CA GLN A 162 -1.49 11.24 18.09
C GLN A 162 -2.45 12.27 18.69
N HIS A 163 -3.15 11.91 19.76
CA HIS A 163 -4.14 12.75 20.40
C HIS A 163 -4.01 12.67 21.94
N PRO A 164 -4.38 13.71 22.69
CA PRO A 164 -4.60 13.57 24.13
C PRO A 164 -5.54 12.41 24.39
N CYS A 165 -5.18 11.54 25.33
CA CYS A 165 -5.84 10.26 25.53
C CYS A 165 -7.32 10.37 25.96
N GLU A 166 -7.71 11.52 26.50
CA GLU A 166 -9.09 11.86 26.85
C GLU A 166 -9.96 12.11 25.62
N THR A 167 -9.33 12.46 24.50
CA THR A 167 -10.00 12.86 23.24
C THR A 167 -9.68 11.93 22.06
N ALA A 168 -8.77 10.97 22.25
CA ALA A 168 -8.44 9.99 21.24
C ALA A 168 -9.65 9.09 20.94
N THR A 169 -10.07 9.07 19.69
CA THR A 169 -11.21 8.27 19.21
C THR A 169 -10.88 7.71 17.82
N PRO A 170 -11.50 6.60 17.39
CA PRO A 170 -12.34 5.71 18.17
C PRO A 170 -11.53 4.89 19.19
N GLU A 171 -12.22 4.12 20.02
CA GLU A 171 -11.56 3.13 20.87
C GLU A 171 -10.91 2.04 20.00
N LEU A 172 -9.73 1.58 20.40
CA LEU A 172 -8.98 0.57 19.68
C LEU A 172 -9.06 -0.78 20.39
N SER A 173 -8.92 -1.87 19.64
CA SER A 173 -8.62 -3.18 20.21
C SER A 173 -7.64 -3.93 19.30
N LEU A 174 -6.89 -4.89 19.86
CA LEU A 174 -5.91 -5.66 19.12
C LEU A 174 -6.35 -7.12 19.00
N VAL A 175 -6.44 -7.60 17.77
CA VAL A 175 -6.59 -9.04 17.48
C VAL A 175 -5.22 -9.60 17.14
N TRP A 176 -4.67 -10.39 18.06
CA TRP A 176 -3.35 -10.99 17.92
C TRP A 176 -3.36 -12.26 17.06
N PHE A 177 -2.27 -12.43 16.31
CA PHE A 177 -1.93 -13.56 15.46
C PHE A 177 -0.53 -14.06 15.83
N PRO A 178 -0.11 -15.25 15.33
CA PRO A 178 1.26 -15.73 15.52
C PRO A 178 2.34 -14.72 15.09
N ASN A 179 3.57 -14.92 15.57
CA ASN A 179 4.74 -14.08 15.25
C ASN A 179 4.59 -12.60 15.64
N ASN A 180 3.90 -12.34 16.77
CA ASN A 180 3.66 -11.00 17.31
C ASN A 180 3.07 -10.02 16.28
N THR A 181 2.15 -10.54 15.46
CA THR A 181 1.40 -9.75 14.48
C THR A 181 0.01 -9.48 15.03
N ALA A 182 -0.51 -8.28 14.85
CA ALA A 182 -1.89 -7.95 15.22
C ALA A 182 -2.60 -7.15 14.14
N GLN A 183 -3.91 -7.29 14.10
CA GLN A 183 -4.82 -6.34 13.46
C GLN A 183 -5.34 -5.37 14.52
N ILE A 184 -5.21 -4.07 14.26
CA ILE A 184 -5.75 -3.03 15.15
C ILE A 184 -7.13 -2.66 14.64
N GLN A 185 -8.15 -2.91 15.47
CA GLN A 185 -9.54 -2.61 15.18
C GLN A 185 -9.92 -1.23 15.74
N LEU A 186 -10.72 -0.51 14.97
CA LEU A 186 -11.24 0.84 15.22
C LEU A 186 -12.75 0.74 15.48
N HIS A 187 -13.18 0.95 16.71
CA HIS A 187 -14.59 0.78 17.12
C HIS A 187 -15.34 2.10 17.02
N HIS A 188 -15.76 2.49 15.82
CA HIS A 188 -16.52 3.71 15.64
C HIS A 188 -17.98 3.53 16.10
N PRO A 189 -18.53 4.45 16.92
CA PRO A 189 -19.92 4.38 17.33
C PRO A 189 -20.88 4.50 16.13
N ASP A 190 -20.54 5.34 15.15
CA ASP A 190 -21.43 5.64 14.02
C ASP A 190 -21.06 4.89 12.73
N LYS A 191 -19.75 4.62 12.52
CA LYS A 191 -19.24 3.96 11.30
C LYS A 191 -19.12 2.44 11.45
N GLY A 192 -19.30 1.91 12.66
CA GLY A 192 -19.07 0.49 12.99
C GLY A 192 -17.58 0.14 13.06
N LEU A 193 -17.29 -1.16 12.89
CA LEU A 193 -15.94 -1.69 13.02
C LEU A 193 -15.09 -1.39 11.77
N GLY A 194 -13.97 -0.70 11.98
CA GLY A 194 -12.91 -0.52 11.01
C GLY A 194 -11.61 -1.21 11.46
N CYS A 195 -10.65 -1.27 10.55
CA CYS A 195 -9.31 -1.77 10.81
C CYS A 195 -8.28 -0.76 10.33
N LEU A 196 -7.22 -0.59 11.12
CA LEU A 196 -6.10 0.23 10.75
C LEU A 196 -5.44 -0.31 9.48
N ALA A 197 -5.15 0.54 8.51
CA ALA A 197 -4.43 0.16 7.31
C ALA A 197 -3.39 1.22 6.93
N VAL A 198 -2.29 0.80 6.31
CA VAL A 198 -1.37 1.70 5.61
C VAL A 198 -1.88 1.93 4.18
N ASP A 199 -1.92 3.18 3.72
CA ASP A 199 -2.42 3.53 2.38
C ASP A 199 -1.54 3.06 1.19
N GLY A 200 -0.46 2.32 1.48
CA GLY A 200 0.38 1.66 0.49
C GLY A 200 1.73 1.20 1.04
N VAL A 201 2.58 0.68 0.16
CA VAL A 201 3.82 -0.02 0.54
C VAL A 201 5.10 0.82 0.47
N SER A 202 4.97 2.09 0.10
CA SER A 202 6.11 3.02 -0.01
C SER A 202 6.40 3.72 1.33
N SER A 203 7.46 4.54 1.36
CA SER A 203 7.71 5.48 2.46
C SER A 203 6.71 6.64 2.42
N GLU A 204 6.60 7.35 3.55
CA GLU A 204 5.71 8.51 3.75
C GLU A 204 4.24 8.19 3.53
N MET A 205 3.83 6.93 3.76
CA MET A 205 2.45 6.51 3.61
C MET A 205 1.68 6.72 4.91
N LEU A 206 0.48 7.27 4.80
CA LEU A 206 -0.40 7.52 5.94
C LEU A 206 -1.07 6.23 6.39
N LEU A 207 -1.51 6.25 7.64
CA LEU A 207 -2.36 5.21 8.21
C LEU A 207 -3.78 5.77 8.37
N ALA A 208 -4.79 4.96 8.05
CA ALA A 208 -6.19 5.35 8.15
C ALA A 208 -7.08 4.14 8.44
N GLY A 209 -8.29 4.40 8.95
CA GLY A 209 -9.32 3.38 9.08
C GLY A 209 -9.87 2.90 7.74
N ARG A 210 -10.00 1.58 7.59
CA ARG A 210 -10.61 0.90 6.43
C ARG A 210 -11.59 -0.17 6.93
N MET A 211 -12.40 -0.72 6.03
CA MET A 211 -13.21 -1.89 6.37
C MET A 211 -12.28 -3.07 6.70
N CYS A 212 -12.56 -3.78 7.78
CA CYS A 212 -11.79 -4.95 8.18
C CYS A 212 -11.93 -6.07 7.14
N GLU A 213 -10.80 -6.66 6.75
CA GLU A 213 -10.73 -7.74 5.79
C GLU A 213 -9.69 -8.77 6.25
N ASP A 214 -10.06 -10.05 6.23
CA ASP A 214 -9.19 -11.12 6.71
C ASP A 214 -7.95 -11.29 5.81
N GLY A 215 -6.78 -11.42 6.43
CA GLY A 215 -5.53 -11.71 5.72
C GLY A 215 -4.95 -10.55 4.90
N ARG A 216 -5.52 -9.34 4.97
CA ARG A 216 -4.99 -8.15 4.29
C ARG A 216 -3.71 -7.66 4.97
N GLU A 217 -2.57 -7.85 4.30
CA GLU A 217 -1.25 -7.53 4.86
C GLU A 217 -1.05 -6.04 5.20
N ASP A 218 -1.76 -5.14 4.53
CA ASP A 218 -1.74 -3.70 4.82
C ASP A 218 -2.52 -3.34 6.10
N GLN A 219 -3.35 -4.27 6.61
CA GLN A 219 -4.09 -4.20 7.86
C GLN A 219 -3.45 -5.01 9.00
N LEU A 220 -2.32 -5.65 8.74
CA LEU A 220 -1.58 -6.44 9.72
C LEU A 220 -0.29 -5.74 10.09
N PHE A 221 0.00 -5.70 11.39
CA PHE A 221 1.16 -5.03 11.94
C PHE A 221 1.98 -5.98 12.79
N GLN A 222 3.26 -6.10 12.46
CA GLN A 222 4.23 -6.77 13.30
C GLN A 222 4.67 -5.82 14.41
N PHE A 223 4.69 -6.34 15.64
CA PHE A 223 5.20 -5.66 16.82
C PHE A 223 6.57 -6.24 17.18
N GLU A 224 7.62 -5.43 17.08
CA GLU A 224 8.99 -5.78 17.45
C GLU A 224 9.28 -5.18 18.83
N PRO A 225 9.53 -5.98 19.88
CA PRO A 225 9.89 -5.45 21.19
C PRO A 225 11.18 -4.63 21.13
N VAL A 226 11.16 -3.45 21.75
CA VAL A 226 12.32 -2.54 21.86
C VAL A 226 12.35 -1.95 23.26
N ASP A 227 13.42 -1.22 23.60
CA ASP A 227 13.48 -0.53 24.90
C ASP A 227 12.32 0.45 25.07
N GLY A 228 11.54 0.26 26.15
CA GLY A 228 10.39 1.09 26.50
C GLY A 228 9.11 0.87 25.68
N GLY A 229 9.01 -0.16 24.84
CA GLY A 229 7.76 -0.51 24.16
C GLY A 229 7.94 -1.38 22.92
N HIS A 230 7.15 -1.08 21.89
CA HIS A 230 7.12 -1.84 20.64
C HIS A 230 7.34 -0.94 19.43
N ARG A 231 8.16 -1.39 18.49
CA ARG A 231 8.21 -0.84 17.15
C ARG A 231 7.19 -1.55 16.28
N MET A 232 6.37 -0.78 15.60
CA MET A 232 5.35 -1.32 14.69
C MET A 232 5.79 -1.24 13.24
N ARG A 233 5.49 -2.28 12.46
CA ARG A 233 5.71 -2.32 11.00
C ARG A 233 4.53 -2.97 10.30
N SER A 234 4.12 -2.47 9.14
CA SER A 234 3.12 -3.16 8.32
C SER A 234 3.71 -4.45 7.76
N VAL A 235 2.92 -5.53 7.74
CA VAL A 235 3.30 -6.79 7.10
C VAL A 235 3.49 -6.59 5.59
N ALA A 236 2.65 -5.80 4.95
CA ALA A 236 2.76 -5.49 3.52
C ALA A 236 4.07 -4.76 3.14
N ALA A 237 4.73 -4.11 4.10
CA ALA A 237 5.95 -3.34 3.85
C ALA A 237 6.90 -3.31 5.08
N GLY A 238 7.34 -4.48 5.54
CA GLY A 238 8.14 -4.65 6.77
C GLY A 238 9.51 -3.96 6.81
N ARG A 239 9.95 -3.32 5.73
CA ARG A 239 11.18 -2.49 5.70
C ARG A 239 11.02 -1.14 6.39
N TRP A 240 9.79 -0.70 6.62
CA TRP A 240 9.48 0.63 7.14
C TRP A 240 8.96 0.54 8.58
N CYS A 241 9.17 1.62 9.33
CA CYS A 241 8.66 1.79 10.68
C CYS A 241 7.45 2.70 10.67
N ILE A 242 6.48 2.39 11.52
CA ILE A 242 5.39 3.30 11.82
C ILE A 242 5.90 4.33 12.84
N GLY A 243 5.59 5.61 12.64
CA GLY A 243 5.99 6.67 13.56
C GLY A 243 5.26 7.99 13.32
N VAL A 244 5.37 8.91 14.27
CA VAL A 244 4.78 10.25 14.13
C VAL A 244 5.51 11.07 13.07
N TYR A 245 4.77 11.72 12.17
CA TYR A 245 5.35 12.55 11.11
C TYR A 245 6.31 13.60 11.67
N ARG A 246 7.56 13.56 11.19
CA ARG A 246 8.67 14.44 11.60
C ARG A 246 8.94 14.46 13.11
N ALA A 247 8.58 13.40 13.84
CA ALA A 247 8.72 13.33 15.29
C ALA A 247 8.06 14.52 16.03
N SER A 248 6.97 15.08 15.48
CA SER A 248 6.29 16.21 16.11
C SER A 248 5.71 15.81 17.47
N ALA A 249 5.68 16.77 18.41
CA ALA A 249 4.98 16.64 19.68
C ALA A 249 3.57 17.26 19.65
N GLU A 250 3.14 17.80 18.51
CA GLU A 250 1.84 18.46 18.38
C GLU A 250 0.69 17.44 18.32
N PRO A 251 -0.41 17.70 19.05
CA PRO A 251 -1.66 16.96 18.91
C PRO A 251 -2.21 16.96 17.48
N GLY A 252 -2.82 15.84 17.07
CA GLY A 252 -3.41 15.63 15.76
C GLY A 252 -2.41 15.30 14.66
N VAL A 253 -1.09 15.37 14.91
CA VAL A 253 -0.10 15.01 13.90
C VAL A 253 -0.20 13.52 13.59
N GLN A 254 -0.37 13.24 12.31
CA GLN A 254 -0.54 11.91 11.76
C GLN A 254 0.68 11.00 11.92
N LEU A 255 0.40 9.71 12.00
CA LEU A 255 1.38 8.67 11.86
C LEU A 255 1.64 8.40 10.37
N ILE A 256 2.87 8.05 10.09
CA ILE A 256 3.32 7.61 8.78
C ILE A 256 4.09 6.30 8.89
N GLN A 257 4.07 5.55 7.80
CA GLN A 257 5.07 4.54 7.50
C GLN A 257 6.26 5.24 6.84
N GLY A 258 7.44 5.17 7.44
CA GLY A 258 8.65 5.83 6.95
C GLY A 258 9.95 5.08 7.28
N PRO A 259 11.12 5.69 7.00
CA PRO A 259 12.41 5.10 7.34
C PRO A 259 12.52 4.85 8.84
N CYS A 260 13.05 3.69 9.22
CA CYS A 260 13.36 3.40 10.61
C CYS A 260 14.58 4.22 11.05
N ASP A 261 14.42 5.07 12.06
CA ASP A 261 15.50 5.93 12.58
C ASP A 261 15.83 5.66 14.05
N GLY A 262 15.06 4.79 14.71
CA GLY A 262 15.26 4.44 16.11
C GLY A 262 14.75 5.49 17.11
N GLY A 263 14.10 6.55 16.64
CA GLY A 263 13.52 7.57 17.50
C GLY A 263 12.35 7.05 18.32
N ARG A 264 12.17 7.61 19.52
CA ARG A 264 11.04 7.27 20.43
C ARG A 264 9.67 7.56 19.84
N HIS A 265 9.59 8.37 18.79
CA HIS A 265 8.35 8.66 18.05
C HIS A 265 7.92 7.50 17.12
N GLN A 266 8.77 6.46 16.99
CA GLN A 266 8.49 5.19 16.32
C GLN A 266 8.31 4.02 17.31
N VAL A 267 8.16 4.34 18.61
CA VAL A 267 7.99 3.36 19.68
C VAL A 267 6.63 3.59 20.33
N PHE A 268 5.90 2.49 20.53
CA PHE A 268 4.55 2.50 21.03
C PHE A 268 4.42 1.63 22.27
N ASP A 269 3.76 2.17 23.28
CA ASP A 269 3.34 1.44 24.47
C ASP A 269 1.89 0.99 24.28
N ILE A 270 1.57 -0.20 24.74
CA ILE A 270 0.22 -0.77 24.61
C ILE A 270 -0.28 -1.00 26.02
N ASP A 271 -1.31 -0.25 26.41
CA ASP A 271 -1.86 -0.35 27.77
C ASP A 271 -2.33 -1.79 28.03
N GLY A 272 -1.75 -2.43 29.05
CA GLY A 272 -2.11 -3.78 29.47
C GLY A 272 -1.47 -4.92 28.66
N ALA A 273 -0.45 -4.65 27.84
CA ALA A 273 0.37 -5.66 27.15
C ALA A 273 1.59 -6.13 27.98
#